data_AF-A0AAG5D735-F1
#
_entry.id   AF-A0AAG5D735-F1
#
_cell.length_a   1.000
_cell.length_b   1.000
_cell.length_c   1.000
_cell.angle_alpha   90.00
_cell.angle_beta   90.00
_cell.angle_gamma   90.00
#
_symmetry.space_group_name_H-M   'P 1'
#
loop_
_entity.id
_entity.type
_entity.pdbx_description
1 polymer ?
#
loop_
_entity_poly.entity_id
_entity_poly.type
_entity_poly.pdbx_seq_one_letter_code
_entity_poly.pdbx_strand_id
1 'polypeptide(L)'
;MSFLDEHGFLYVLADLLSIVTIASCLISKVPQIRTVQQLQSAKGLSVNGLLMELCSYTVTMLYNYTNGYAFLSYLEYPILLAQEYVLIYYVLRYESLLGQRAYLWSGIYVVAFLGFATAIIPSSVLMMLVPFTTPVGATSKVMQLVAILRSKDSQSVSLLTWGISAFTNSTRIYTILLDSGDKMLLANFGISTILSSSVLLAAWYYKKPKKD
;
A
#
# COMPACT_ATOMS: atom_id res chain seq x y z
N MET A 1 -26.63 23.42 17.44
CA MET A 1 -25.30 23.28 18.05
C MET A 1 -24.79 21.84 18.01
N SER A 2 -25.63 20.81 18.29
CA SER A 2 -25.20 19.39 18.31
C SER A 2 -24.73 18.81 16.96
N PHE A 3 -25.32 19.23 15.84
CA PHE A 3 -24.97 18.71 14.51
C PHE A 3 -23.56 19.14 14.04
N LEU A 4 -23.06 20.29 14.52
CA LEU A 4 -21.70 20.75 14.22
C LEU A 4 -20.64 20.05 15.09
N ASP A 5 -21.01 19.65 16.32
CA ASP A 5 -20.13 18.88 17.22
C ASP A 5 -19.95 17.42 16.75
N GLU A 6 -21.01 16.78 16.25
CA GLU A 6 -20.91 15.41 15.70
C GLU A 6 -19.99 15.34 14.49
N HIS A 7 -20.12 16.27 13.54
CA HIS A 7 -19.21 16.33 12.39
C HIS A 7 -17.77 16.61 12.83
N GLY A 8 -17.55 17.50 13.79
CA GLY A 8 -16.22 17.76 14.35
C GLY A 8 -15.59 16.50 14.96
N PHE A 9 -16.35 15.73 15.73
CA PHE A 9 -15.88 14.46 16.30
C PHE A 9 -15.47 13.44 15.23
N LEU A 10 -16.26 13.29 14.16
CA LEU A 10 -15.95 12.36 13.07
C LEU A 10 -14.64 12.72 12.35
N TYR A 11 -14.37 14.01 12.11
CA TYR A 11 -13.11 14.45 11.52
C TYR A 11 -11.91 14.23 12.46
N VAL A 12 -12.05 14.52 13.76
CA VAL A 12 -10.99 14.24 14.74
C VAL A 12 -10.68 12.73 14.78
N LEU A 13 -11.71 11.89 14.74
CA LEU A 13 -11.53 10.44 14.67
C LEU A 13 -10.82 10.02 13.36
N ALA A 14 -11.21 10.60 12.23
CA ALA A 14 -10.58 10.33 10.93
C ALA A 14 -9.09 10.70 10.92
N ASP A 15 -8.73 11.83 11.50
CA ASP A 15 -7.35 12.30 11.64
C ASP A 15 -6.55 11.36 12.56
N LEU A 16 -7.09 10.98 13.71
CA LEU A 16 -6.45 10.04 14.62
C LEU A 16 -6.18 8.69 13.95
N LEU A 17 -7.19 8.13 13.25
CA LEU A 17 -7.03 6.88 12.52
C LEU A 17 -6.01 7.00 11.38
N SER A 18 -6.00 8.13 10.67
CA SER A 18 -5.00 8.43 9.63
C SER A 18 -3.59 8.50 10.22
N ILE A 19 -3.40 9.16 11.36
CA ILE A 19 -2.10 9.24 12.05
C ILE A 19 -1.60 7.85 12.45
N VAL A 20 -2.47 7.01 13.01
CA VAL A 20 -2.11 5.62 13.35
C VAL A 20 -1.72 4.83 12.10
N THR A 21 -2.47 5.00 11.02
CA THR A 21 -2.18 4.36 9.72
C THR A 21 -0.82 4.81 9.18
N ILE A 22 -0.56 6.11 9.16
CA ILE A 22 0.69 6.72 8.71
C ILE A 22 1.87 6.22 9.55
N ALA A 23 1.72 6.19 10.88
CA ALA A 23 2.74 5.69 11.79
C ALA A 23 3.09 4.22 11.53
N SER A 24 2.08 3.38 11.24
CA SER A 24 2.32 1.98 10.86
C SER A 24 3.07 1.84 9.53
N CYS A 25 2.74 2.70 8.55
CA CYS A 25 3.39 2.71 7.24
C CYS A 25 4.86 3.15 7.32
N LEU A 26 5.21 4.04 8.27
CA LEU A 26 6.57 4.53 8.49
C LEU A 26 7.59 3.42 8.74
N ILE A 27 7.17 2.34 9.40
CA ILE A 27 8.05 1.22 9.77
C ILE A 27 7.83 -0.03 8.92
N SER A 28 6.85 -0.03 8.02
CA SER A 28 6.36 -1.24 7.36
C SER A 28 7.42 -1.92 6.48
N LYS A 29 8.25 -1.14 5.76
CA LYS A 29 9.27 -1.69 4.85
C LYS A 29 10.65 -1.81 5.52
N VAL A 30 10.84 -1.20 6.70
CA VAL A 30 12.12 -1.22 7.44
C VAL A 30 12.65 -2.63 7.72
N PRO A 31 11.84 -3.61 8.19
CA PRO A 31 12.32 -4.98 8.40
C PRO A 31 12.80 -5.63 7.11
N GLN A 32 12.11 -5.39 6.00
CA GLN A 32 12.46 -5.93 4.68
C GLN A 32 13.79 -5.35 4.18
N ILE A 33 13.97 -4.03 4.31
CA ILE A 33 15.23 -3.34 3.95
C ILE A 33 16.39 -3.91 4.78
N ARG A 34 16.23 -4.01 6.10
CA ARG A 34 17.27 -4.56 6.99
C ARG A 34 17.64 -5.99 6.63
N THR A 35 16.65 -6.82 6.30
CA THR A 35 16.89 -8.22 5.89
C THR A 35 17.75 -8.29 4.63
N VAL A 36 17.42 -7.50 3.60
CA VAL A 36 18.21 -7.45 2.35
C VAL A 36 19.63 -6.94 2.60
N GLN A 37 19.79 -5.94 3.46
CA GLN A 37 21.12 -5.43 3.83
C GLN A 37 21.96 -6.47 4.58
N GLN A 38 21.36 -7.18 5.54
CA GLN A 38 22.05 -8.20 6.34
C GLN A 38 22.44 -9.41 5.50
N LEU A 39 21.57 -9.86 4.60
CA LEU A 39 21.84 -11.00 3.73
C LEU A 39 22.71 -10.64 2.52
N GLN A 40 22.84 -9.35 2.21
CA GLN A 40 23.50 -8.84 0.99
C GLN A 40 23.00 -9.52 -0.29
N SER A 41 21.73 -9.91 -0.29
CA SER A 41 21.07 -10.65 -1.37
C SER A 41 19.59 -10.32 -1.36
N ALA A 42 18.96 -10.26 -2.53
CA ALA A 42 17.52 -10.10 -2.66
C ALA A 42 16.82 -11.40 -3.07
N LYS A 43 17.48 -12.56 -2.88
CA LYS A 43 16.92 -13.87 -3.20
C LYS A 43 15.59 -14.08 -2.49
N GLY A 44 14.53 -14.32 -3.27
CA GLY A 44 13.16 -14.47 -2.77
C GLY A 44 12.29 -13.22 -2.91
N LEU A 45 12.85 -12.07 -3.32
CA LEU A 45 12.11 -10.87 -3.69
C LEU A 45 11.93 -10.79 -5.20
N SER A 46 10.75 -10.34 -5.63
CA SER A 46 10.45 -10.09 -7.04
C SER A 46 10.69 -8.61 -7.37
N VAL A 47 11.70 -8.31 -8.19
CA VAL A 47 11.97 -6.96 -8.68
C VAL A 47 10.74 -6.37 -9.37
N ASN A 48 10.07 -7.16 -10.21
CA ASN A 48 8.83 -6.73 -10.88
C ASN A 48 7.71 -6.43 -9.87
N GLY A 49 7.63 -7.20 -8.78
CA GLY A 49 6.69 -6.94 -7.70
C GLY A 49 6.93 -5.59 -7.03
N LEU A 50 8.19 -5.29 -6.68
CA LEU A 50 8.57 -4.00 -6.08
C LEU A 50 8.31 -2.83 -7.03
N LEU A 51 8.59 -2.98 -8.33
CA LEU A 51 8.28 -1.96 -9.33
C LEU A 51 6.77 -1.75 -9.51
N MET A 52 5.96 -2.80 -9.41
CA MET A 52 4.50 -2.69 -9.43
C MET A 52 3.96 -1.99 -8.18
N GLU A 53 4.52 -2.28 -7.00
CA GLU A 53 4.22 -1.55 -5.76
C GLU A 53 4.58 -0.07 -5.88
N LEU A 54 5.78 0.24 -6.37
CA LEU A 54 6.22 1.60 -6.64
C LEU A 54 5.25 2.35 -7.55
N CYS A 55 4.86 1.75 -8.68
CA CYS A 55 3.89 2.35 -9.61
C CYS A 55 2.52 2.57 -8.95
N SER A 56 2.03 1.58 -8.20
CA SER A 56 0.75 1.64 -7.51
C SER A 56 0.69 2.77 -6.47
N TYR A 57 1.73 2.88 -5.62
CA TYR A 57 1.85 3.97 -4.65
C TYR A 57 1.96 5.34 -5.32
N THR A 58 2.71 5.42 -6.42
CA THR A 58 2.90 6.65 -7.19
C THR A 58 1.59 7.15 -7.80
N VAL A 59 0.87 6.27 -8.50
CA VAL A 59 -0.43 6.58 -9.12
C VAL A 59 -1.43 7.01 -8.06
N THR A 60 -1.48 6.30 -6.92
CA THR A 60 -2.44 6.63 -5.86
C THR A 60 -2.11 7.96 -5.20
N MET A 61 -0.84 8.23 -4.89
CA MET A 61 -0.39 9.53 -4.36
C MET A 61 -0.75 10.67 -5.32
N LEU A 62 -0.32 10.56 -6.58
CA LEU A 62 -0.53 11.61 -7.58
C LEU A 62 -2.02 11.83 -7.86
N TYR A 63 -2.83 10.77 -7.86
CA TYR A 63 -4.27 10.91 -8.01
C TYR A 63 -4.89 11.71 -6.86
N ASN A 64 -4.56 11.38 -5.60
CA ASN A 64 -5.07 12.13 -4.46
C ASN A 64 -4.58 13.59 -4.48
N TYR A 65 -3.31 13.81 -4.80
CA TYR A 65 -2.71 15.15 -4.91
C TYR A 65 -3.36 15.98 -6.02
N THR A 66 -3.51 15.43 -7.23
CA THR A 66 -4.07 16.16 -8.38
C THR A 66 -5.57 16.42 -8.27
N ASN A 67 -6.30 15.63 -7.49
CA ASN A 67 -7.70 15.90 -7.14
C ASN A 67 -7.86 16.84 -5.93
N GLY A 68 -6.76 17.30 -5.31
CA GLY A 68 -6.81 18.25 -4.20
C GLY A 68 -7.38 17.67 -2.90
N TYR A 69 -7.25 16.35 -2.69
CA TYR A 69 -7.75 15.71 -1.46
C TYR A 69 -6.88 16.07 -0.25
N ALA A 70 -7.46 15.92 0.95
CA ALA A 70 -6.80 16.26 2.19
C ALA A 70 -5.49 15.47 2.38
N PHE A 71 -4.45 16.16 2.84
CA PHE A 71 -3.09 15.62 2.89
C PHE A 71 -2.97 14.37 3.77
N LEU A 72 -3.64 14.36 4.92
CA LEU A 72 -3.63 13.21 5.85
C LEU A 72 -4.29 11.95 5.27
N SER A 73 -5.13 12.10 4.26
CA SER A 73 -5.87 11.00 3.62
C SER A 73 -4.98 10.15 2.70
N TYR A 74 -3.79 10.65 2.33
CA TYR A 74 -2.84 9.93 1.47
C TYR A 74 -1.35 10.07 1.84
N LEU A 75 -1.02 10.74 2.97
CA LEU A 75 0.36 10.98 3.41
C LEU A 75 1.18 9.68 3.63
N GLU A 76 0.54 8.54 3.83
CA GLU A 76 1.24 7.26 3.88
C GLU A 76 1.93 6.92 2.55
N TYR A 77 1.41 7.34 1.40
CA TYR A 77 1.99 6.99 0.10
C TYR A 77 3.37 7.63 -0.13
N PRO A 78 3.59 8.94 0.10
CA PRO A 78 4.94 9.51 0.11
C PRO A 78 5.92 8.79 1.03
N ILE A 79 5.47 8.39 2.23
CA ILE A 79 6.29 7.69 3.22
C ILE A 79 6.65 6.27 2.75
N LEU A 80 5.69 5.58 2.14
CA LEU A 80 5.89 4.26 1.55
C LEU A 80 6.84 4.35 0.34
N LEU A 81 6.66 5.33 -0.55
CA LEU A 81 7.52 5.56 -1.72
C LEU A 81 8.97 5.79 -1.30
N ALA A 82 9.22 6.60 -0.26
CA ALA A 82 10.58 6.84 0.24
C ALA A 82 11.26 5.54 0.66
N GLN A 83 10.56 4.68 1.42
CA GLN A 83 11.10 3.37 1.81
C GLN A 83 11.23 2.41 0.64
N GLU A 84 10.29 2.44 -0.31
CA GLU A 84 10.28 1.57 -1.49
C GLU A 84 11.45 1.89 -2.42
N TYR A 85 11.81 3.16 -2.61
CA TYR A 85 13.01 3.54 -3.36
C TYR A 85 14.29 2.99 -2.71
N VAL A 86 14.40 3.09 -1.39
CA VAL A 86 15.55 2.56 -0.64
C VAL A 86 15.64 1.04 -0.81
N LEU A 87 14.51 0.35 -0.69
CA LEU A 87 14.44 -1.10 -0.89
C LEU A 87 14.83 -1.50 -2.32
N ILE A 88 14.22 -0.89 -3.34
CA ILE A 88 14.54 -1.16 -4.75
C ILE A 88 16.02 -0.90 -5.03
N TYR A 89 16.59 0.18 -4.51
CA TYR A 89 18.02 0.45 -4.67
C TYR A 89 18.90 -0.69 -4.15
N TYR A 90 18.66 -1.16 -2.91
CA TYR A 90 19.43 -2.27 -2.35
C TYR A 90 19.22 -3.57 -3.13
N VAL A 91 18.00 -3.86 -3.54
CA VAL A 91 17.68 -5.04 -4.35
C VAL A 91 18.42 -5.01 -5.68
N LEU A 92 18.34 -3.90 -6.43
CA LEU A 92 19.07 -3.76 -7.69
C LEU A 92 20.59 -3.82 -7.49
N ARG A 93 21.10 -3.28 -6.38
CA ARG A 93 22.53 -3.32 -6.04
C ARG A 93 23.02 -4.74 -5.84
N TYR A 94 22.33 -5.53 -5.02
CA TYR A 94 22.78 -6.88 -4.67
C TYR A 94 22.49 -7.91 -5.76
N GLU A 95 21.49 -7.68 -6.61
CA GLU A 95 21.25 -8.51 -7.81
C GLU A 95 22.11 -8.07 -9.02
N SER A 96 23.03 -7.12 -8.85
CA SER A 96 23.89 -6.59 -9.93
C SER A 96 23.11 -6.01 -11.13
N LEU A 97 21.90 -5.51 -10.88
CA LEU A 97 21.02 -4.92 -11.88
C LEU A 97 21.17 -3.39 -12.00
N LEU A 98 22.01 -2.77 -11.16
CA LEU A 98 22.40 -1.37 -11.27
C LEU A 98 23.29 -1.16 -12.51
N GLY A 99 22.66 -0.85 -13.64
CA GLY A 99 23.35 -0.51 -14.88
C GLY A 99 22.65 0.60 -15.64
N GLN A 100 23.13 0.91 -16.85
CA GLN A 100 22.59 1.98 -17.70
C GLN A 100 21.07 1.89 -17.88
N ARG A 101 20.53 0.67 -18.05
CA ARG A 101 19.08 0.44 -18.17
C ARG A 101 18.32 0.89 -16.93
N ALA A 102 18.81 0.57 -15.73
CA ALA A 102 18.17 0.96 -14.49
C ALA A 102 18.11 2.49 -14.36
N TYR A 103 19.22 3.19 -14.62
CA TYR A 103 19.26 4.66 -14.60
C TYR A 103 18.34 5.29 -15.64
N LEU A 104 18.27 4.72 -16.86
CA LEU A 104 17.37 5.20 -17.91
C LEU A 104 15.90 5.09 -17.46
N TRP A 105 15.49 3.91 -16.96
CA TRP A 105 14.12 3.70 -16.47
C TRP A 105 13.79 4.58 -15.26
N SER A 106 14.73 4.78 -14.34
CA SER A 106 14.57 5.74 -13.24
C SER A 106 14.38 7.17 -13.74
N GLY A 107 15.14 7.59 -14.76
CA GLY A 107 14.98 8.90 -15.39
C GLY A 107 13.60 9.09 -16.03
N ILE A 108 13.15 8.09 -16.81
CA ILE A 108 11.80 8.09 -17.41
C ILE A 108 10.72 8.19 -16.34
N TYR A 109 10.86 7.40 -15.27
CA TYR A 109 9.94 7.42 -14.13
C TYR A 109 9.87 8.80 -13.47
N VAL A 110 11.02 9.45 -13.19
CA VAL A 110 11.06 10.79 -12.59
C VAL A 110 10.41 11.83 -13.50
N VAL A 111 10.67 11.78 -14.81
CA VAL A 111 10.03 12.69 -15.79
C VAL A 111 8.52 12.50 -15.80
N ALA A 112 8.03 11.25 -15.80
CA ALA A 112 6.60 10.97 -15.74
C ALA A 112 5.98 11.47 -14.43
N PHE A 113 6.63 11.21 -13.28
CA PHE A 113 6.19 11.69 -11.97
C PHE A 113 6.06 13.22 -11.96
N LEU A 114 7.10 13.94 -12.40
CA LEU A 114 7.09 15.40 -12.46
C LEU A 114 6.03 15.92 -13.43
N GLY A 115 5.85 15.25 -14.57
CA GLY A 115 4.81 15.60 -15.54
C GLY A 115 3.40 15.56 -14.94
N PHE A 116 3.09 14.55 -14.13
CA PHE A 116 1.83 14.49 -13.39
C PHE A 116 1.79 15.52 -12.25
N ALA A 117 2.84 15.63 -11.44
CA ALA A 117 2.87 16.51 -10.27
C ALA A 117 2.78 18.01 -10.63
N THR A 118 3.24 18.39 -11.83
CA THR A 118 3.17 19.76 -12.36
C THR A 118 1.97 19.99 -13.27
N ALA A 119 1.05 19.01 -13.38
CA ALA A 119 -0.12 19.04 -14.24
C ALA A 119 0.15 19.23 -15.75
N ILE A 120 1.39 18.98 -16.20
CA ILE A 120 1.74 18.90 -17.63
C ILE A 120 1.02 17.71 -18.27
N ILE A 121 0.98 16.57 -17.56
CA ILE A 121 0.21 15.40 -17.95
C ILE A 121 -1.18 15.49 -17.30
N PRO A 122 -2.28 15.38 -18.07
CA PRO A 122 -3.63 15.46 -17.52
C PRO A 122 -3.92 14.38 -16.47
N SER A 123 -4.63 14.77 -15.39
CA SER A 123 -5.07 13.86 -14.32
C SER A 123 -6.06 12.79 -14.79
N SER A 124 -6.67 12.94 -15.97
CA SER A 124 -7.52 11.91 -16.60
C SER A 124 -6.78 10.60 -16.83
N VAL A 125 -5.47 10.65 -17.10
CA VAL A 125 -4.64 9.45 -17.22
C VAL A 125 -4.52 8.75 -15.86
N LEU A 126 -4.37 9.49 -14.76
CA LEU A 126 -4.36 8.92 -13.41
C LEU A 126 -5.71 8.27 -13.07
N MET A 127 -6.83 8.88 -13.48
CA MET A 127 -8.16 8.28 -13.31
C MET A 127 -8.27 6.92 -14.02
N MET A 128 -7.65 6.76 -15.19
CA MET A 128 -7.59 5.45 -15.88
C MET A 128 -6.65 4.46 -15.17
N LEU A 129 -5.59 4.94 -14.52
CA LEU A 129 -4.58 4.10 -13.87
C LEU A 129 -4.98 3.64 -12.46
N VAL A 130 -5.72 4.46 -11.71
CA VAL A 130 -6.12 4.16 -10.32
C VAL A 130 -6.84 2.81 -10.17
N PRO A 131 -7.77 2.39 -11.05
CA PRO A 131 -8.39 1.07 -10.96
C PRO A 131 -7.39 -0.08 -11.04
N PHE A 132 -6.25 0.09 -11.72
CA PHE A 132 -5.21 -0.94 -11.84
C PHE A 132 -4.34 -1.07 -10.60
N THR A 133 -4.36 -0.09 -9.69
CA THR A 133 -3.68 -0.19 -8.39
C THR A 133 -4.28 -1.29 -7.51
N THR A 134 -5.58 -1.58 -7.69
CA THR A 134 -6.30 -2.62 -6.96
C THR A 134 -5.86 -4.02 -7.32
N PRO A 135 -5.84 -4.45 -8.60
CA PRO A 135 -5.27 -5.74 -8.99
C PRO A 135 -3.86 -5.97 -8.44
N VAL A 136 -3.00 -4.94 -8.46
CA VAL A 136 -1.64 -5.03 -7.90
C VAL A 136 -1.69 -5.36 -6.41
N GLY A 137 -2.45 -4.59 -5.63
CA GLY A 137 -2.60 -4.81 -4.19
C GLY A 137 -3.41 -6.06 -3.82
N ALA A 138 -4.32 -6.50 -4.68
CA ALA A 138 -5.21 -7.63 -4.46
C ALA A 138 -4.51 -8.97 -4.74
N THR A 139 -3.62 -9.03 -5.73
CA THR A 139 -2.94 -10.25 -6.14
C THR A 139 -2.22 -10.91 -4.96
N SER A 140 -1.49 -10.14 -4.15
CA SER A 140 -0.80 -10.68 -2.96
C SER A 140 -1.76 -11.28 -1.94
N LYS A 141 -2.91 -10.64 -1.72
CA LYS A 141 -3.95 -11.09 -0.79
C LYS A 141 -4.65 -12.35 -1.30
N VAL A 142 -4.98 -12.39 -2.60
CA VAL A 142 -5.58 -13.56 -3.25
C VAL A 142 -4.62 -14.74 -3.21
N MET A 143 -3.35 -14.54 -3.57
CA MET A 143 -2.34 -15.60 -3.50
C MET A 143 -2.18 -16.14 -2.07
N GLN A 144 -2.13 -15.26 -1.07
CA GLN A 144 -2.06 -15.67 0.33
C GLN A 144 -3.30 -16.46 0.76
N LEU A 145 -4.49 -16.01 0.38
CA LEU A 145 -5.75 -16.69 0.69
C LEU A 145 -5.79 -18.08 0.07
N VAL A 146 -5.46 -18.18 -1.23
CA VAL A 146 -5.40 -19.46 -1.95
C VAL A 146 -4.37 -20.40 -1.32
N ALA A 147 -3.21 -19.88 -0.91
CA ALA A 147 -2.18 -20.69 -0.24
C ALA A 147 -2.72 -21.29 1.06
N ILE A 148 -3.37 -20.50 1.92
CA ILE A 148 -3.95 -20.96 3.19
C ILE A 148 -5.06 -21.99 2.94
N LEU A 149 -5.98 -21.72 2.00
CA LEU A 149 -7.11 -22.61 1.72
C LEU A 149 -6.65 -23.97 1.15
N ARG A 150 -5.57 -23.98 0.35
CA ARG A 150 -5.00 -25.20 -0.21
C ARG A 150 -4.18 -25.98 0.82
N SER A 151 -3.32 -25.31 1.58
CA SER A 151 -2.47 -25.96 2.58
C SER A 151 -3.25 -26.38 3.84
N LYS A 152 -4.35 -25.69 4.14
CA LYS A 152 -5.06 -25.74 5.43
C LYS A 152 -4.10 -25.50 6.61
N ASP A 153 -3.06 -24.70 6.37
CA ASP A 153 -2.02 -24.38 7.34
C ASP A 153 -1.67 -22.89 7.24
N SER A 154 -1.69 -22.21 8.37
CA SER A 154 -1.42 -20.78 8.51
C SER A 154 -0.31 -20.46 9.52
N GLN A 155 0.51 -21.43 9.93
CA GLN A 155 1.55 -21.22 10.96
C GLN A 155 2.55 -20.11 10.60
N SER A 156 2.91 -19.97 9.32
CA SER A 156 3.81 -18.91 8.83
C SER A 156 3.10 -17.58 8.56
N VAL A 157 1.77 -17.53 8.69
CA VAL A 157 0.97 -16.35 8.36
C VAL A 157 0.73 -15.50 9.62
N SER A 158 1.20 -14.26 9.60
CA SER A 158 1.03 -13.33 10.71
C SER A 158 -0.39 -12.74 10.73
N LEU A 159 -1.21 -13.16 11.71
CA LEU A 159 -2.54 -12.58 11.95
C LEU A 159 -2.47 -11.07 12.19
N LEU A 160 -1.43 -10.60 12.88
CA LEU A 160 -1.27 -9.18 13.17
C LEU A 160 -1.10 -8.37 11.88
N THR A 161 -0.31 -8.87 10.93
CA THR A 161 -0.08 -8.20 9.65
C THR A 161 -1.37 -8.07 8.84
N TRP A 162 -2.16 -9.15 8.76
CA TRP A 162 -3.44 -9.12 8.05
C TRP A 162 -4.51 -8.30 8.77
N GLY A 163 -4.48 -8.26 10.11
CA GLY A 163 -5.30 -7.38 10.93
C GLY A 163 -4.99 -5.90 10.70
N ILE A 164 -3.71 -5.52 10.72
CA ILE A 164 -3.27 -4.15 10.41
C ILE A 164 -3.65 -3.76 8.98
N SER A 165 -3.52 -4.69 8.02
CA SER A 165 -3.96 -4.47 6.64
C SER A 165 -5.47 -4.20 6.57
N ALA A 166 -6.30 -5.04 7.19
CA ALA A 166 -7.76 -4.84 7.20
C ALA A 166 -8.15 -3.52 7.88
N PHE A 167 -7.51 -3.18 9.00
CA PHE A 167 -7.71 -1.92 9.71
C PHE A 167 -7.32 -0.70 8.88
N THR A 168 -6.17 -0.72 8.22
CA THR A 168 -5.68 0.36 7.36
C THR A 168 -6.63 0.63 6.20
N ASN A 169 -7.05 -0.44 5.49
CA ASN A 169 -7.98 -0.29 4.37
C ASN A 169 -9.36 0.21 4.84
N SER A 170 -9.83 -0.24 6.01
CA SER A 170 -11.10 0.24 6.60
C SER A 170 -11.02 1.71 7.02
N THR A 171 -9.90 2.13 7.62
CA THR A 171 -9.62 3.54 7.94
C THR A 171 -9.70 4.40 6.70
N ARG A 172 -9.12 3.94 5.58
CA ARG A 172 -9.16 4.70 4.32
C ARG A 172 -10.56 4.79 3.72
N ILE A 173 -11.37 3.74 3.81
CA ILE A 173 -12.80 3.82 3.45
C ILE A 173 -13.47 4.93 4.26
N TYR A 174 -13.27 4.94 5.58
CA TYR A 174 -13.87 5.94 6.47
C TYR A 174 -13.42 7.37 6.14
N THR A 175 -12.10 7.61 5.98
CA THR A 175 -11.58 8.94 5.65
C THR A 175 -12.03 9.40 4.27
N ILE A 176 -12.08 8.51 3.28
CA ILE A 176 -12.56 8.87 1.94
C ILE A 176 -14.04 9.24 1.97
N LEU A 177 -14.88 8.51 2.70
CA LEU A 177 -16.30 8.84 2.83
C LEU A 177 -16.54 10.22 3.45
N LEU A 178 -15.67 10.63 4.39
CA LEU A 178 -15.76 11.94 5.04
C LEU A 178 -15.18 13.06 4.18
N ASP A 179 -14.03 12.84 3.53
CA ASP A 179 -13.29 13.92 2.86
C ASP A 179 -13.71 14.16 1.41
N SER A 180 -13.83 13.11 0.60
CA SER A 180 -13.95 13.24 -0.87
C SER A 180 -15.14 12.52 -1.48
N GLY A 181 -15.59 11.42 -0.88
CA GLY A 181 -16.60 10.53 -1.46
C GLY A 181 -16.15 9.84 -2.75
N ASP A 182 -14.85 9.75 -3.03
CA ASP A 182 -14.33 9.22 -4.29
C ASP A 182 -14.64 7.72 -4.45
N LYS A 183 -15.54 7.40 -5.38
CA LYS A 183 -16.02 6.04 -5.62
C LYS A 183 -14.93 5.09 -6.12
N MET A 184 -13.92 5.59 -6.83
CA MET A 184 -12.84 4.76 -7.35
C MET A 184 -11.92 4.33 -6.22
N LEU A 185 -11.55 5.27 -5.34
CA LEU A 185 -10.77 4.95 -4.14
C LEU A 185 -11.59 4.07 -3.17
N LEU A 186 -12.88 4.34 -2.98
CA LEU A 186 -13.75 3.48 -2.16
C LEU A 186 -13.82 2.05 -2.68
N ALA A 187 -13.94 1.85 -4.00
CA ALA A 187 -13.91 0.52 -4.59
C ALA A 187 -12.56 -0.18 -4.34
N ASN A 188 -11.45 0.55 -4.54
CA ASN A 188 -10.10 0.02 -4.34
C ASN A 188 -9.85 -0.45 -2.91
N PHE A 189 -10.15 0.41 -1.93
CA PHE A 189 -10.00 0.07 -0.52
C PHE A 189 -11.06 -0.93 -0.05
N GLY A 190 -12.28 -0.89 -0.60
CA GLY A 190 -13.33 -1.88 -0.33
C GLY A 190 -12.90 -3.29 -0.68
N ILE A 191 -12.39 -3.49 -1.90
CA ILE A 191 -11.84 -4.79 -2.35
C ILE A 191 -10.67 -5.20 -1.45
N SER A 192 -9.76 -4.28 -1.14
CA SER A 192 -8.60 -4.57 -0.29
C SER A 192 -8.96 -4.93 1.15
N THR A 193 -10.00 -4.30 1.72
CA THR A 193 -10.55 -4.63 3.04
C THR A 193 -11.14 -6.04 3.03
N ILE A 194 -12.01 -6.35 2.07
CA ILE A 194 -12.64 -7.68 1.96
C ILE A 194 -11.58 -8.78 1.86
N LEU A 195 -10.59 -8.60 0.98
CA LEU A 195 -9.52 -9.58 0.80
C LEU A 195 -8.63 -9.71 2.04
N SER A 196 -8.25 -8.59 2.67
CA SER A 196 -7.42 -8.61 3.89
C SER A 196 -8.14 -9.33 5.04
N SER A 197 -9.42 -9.03 5.23
CA SER A 197 -10.26 -9.69 6.23
C SER A 197 -10.45 -11.17 5.92
N SER A 198 -10.61 -11.54 4.65
CA SER A 198 -10.72 -12.95 4.24
C SER A 198 -9.46 -13.74 4.56
N VAL A 199 -8.28 -13.16 4.28
CA VAL A 199 -6.99 -13.78 4.64
C VAL A 199 -6.86 -13.89 6.16
N LEU A 200 -7.22 -12.85 6.91
CA LEU A 200 -7.17 -12.85 8.37
C LEU A 200 -8.05 -13.97 8.96
N LEU A 201 -9.30 -14.06 8.49
CA LEU A 201 -10.26 -15.07 8.96
C LEU A 201 -9.80 -16.49 8.60
N ALA A 202 -9.34 -16.71 7.37
CA ALA A 202 -8.81 -18.00 6.95
C ALA A 202 -7.56 -18.38 7.77
N ALA A 203 -6.64 -17.43 7.97
CA ALA A 203 -5.43 -17.66 8.76
C ALA A 203 -5.77 -17.96 10.22
N TRP A 204 -6.76 -17.29 10.80
CA TRP A 204 -7.22 -17.55 12.17
C TRP A 204 -7.86 -18.94 12.30
N TYR A 205 -8.74 -19.29 11.36
CA TYR A 205 -9.44 -20.57 11.35
C TYR A 205 -8.51 -21.78 11.19
N TYR A 206 -7.52 -21.69 10.29
CA TYR A 206 -6.55 -22.77 10.04
C TYR A 206 -5.33 -22.74 10.96
N LYS A 207 -5.34 -21.89 12.01
CA LYS A 207 -4.24 -21.83 12.98
C LYS A 207 -4.32 -23.01 13.93
N LYS A 208 -3.45 -24.01 13.74
CA LYS A 208 -3.36 -25.17 14.63
C LYS A 208 -2.97 -24.70 16.06
N PRO A 209 -3.60 -25.24 17.12
CA PRO A 209 -3.17 -24.98 18.48
C PRO A 209 -1.71 -25.44 18.66
N LYS A 210 -0.90 -24.66 19.40
CA LYS A 210 0.45 -25.10 19.78
C LYS A 210 0.32 -26.42 20.54
N LYS A 211 0.98 -27.47 20.07
CA LYS A 211 1.27 -28.63 20.90
C LYS A 211 2.45 -28.23 21.77
N ASP A 212 2.17 -27.97 23.04
CA ASP A 212 3.18 -27.85 24.09
C ASP A 212 3.79 -29.23 24.41
#